data_AF-A0A7C6C0Q4-F1
#
_entry.id   AF-A0A7C6C0Q4-F1
#
_cell.length_a   1.000
_cell.length_b   1.000
_cell.length_c   1.000
_cell.angle_alpha   90.00
_cell.angle_beta   90.00
_cell.angle_gamma   90.00
#
_symmetry.space_group_name_H-M   'P 1'
#
loop_
_entity.id
_entity.type
_entity.pdbx_description
1 polymer ?
#
loop_
_entity_poly.entity_id
_entity_poly.type
_entity_poly.pdbx_seq_one_letter_code
_entity_poly.pdbx_strand_id
1 'polypeptide(L)'
;MNILFDLFGFLPFLRFSYTDLRWQKVYNSEISIAWLMILGTKIVVCNLQQIVSSFLISICVFIILIFTVLIAESILGKYLFGAGDIKMIALLIWSFELTTVFYSIFIGCCSAIGFLLLKKCCSDLKRIIIPFAPFLTAGILLALLLQHFFLLSKI
;
A
#
# COMPACT_ATOMS: atom_id res chain seq x y z
N MET A 1 17.11 -2.94 2.45
CA MET A 1 16.66 -3.72 3.63
C MET A 1 16.98 -5.20 3.47
N ASN A 2 17.01 -5.98 4.56
CA ASN A 2 17.17 -7.44 4.52
C ASN A 2 15.85 -8.09 4.09
N ILE A 3 15.92 -9.05 3.17
CA ILE A 3 14.77 -9.74 2.56
C ILE A 3 13.82 -10.35 3.60
N LEU A 4 14.33 -10.80 4.75
CA LEU A 4 13.50 -11.33 5.84
C LEU A 4 12.59 -10.25 6.43
N PHE A 5 13.08 -9.03 6.62
CA PHE A 5 12.24 -7.93 7.14
C PHE A 5 11.21 -7.47 6.12
N ASP A 6 11.59 -7.47 4.84
CA ASP A 6 10.65 -7.12 3.78
C ASP A 6 9.51 -8.15 3.66
N LEU A 7 9.83 -9.45 3.85
CA LEU A 7 8.83 -10.52 3.97
C LEU A 7 7.89 -10.30 5.16
N PHE A 8 8.42 -9.97 6.33
CA PHE A 8 7.60 -9.65 7.50
C PHE A 8 6.72 -8.41 7.29
N GLY A 9 7.25 -7.37 6.63
CA GLY A 9 6.49 -6.18 6.26
C GLY A 9 5.42 -6.46 5.20
N PHE A 10 5.64 -7.45 4.34
CA PHE A 10 4.71 -7.84 3.27
C PHE A 10 3.52 -8.68 3.75
N LEU A 11 3.72 -9.55 4.75
CA LEU A 11 2.68 -10.46 5.26
C LEU A 11 1.35 -9.79 5.62
N PRO A 12 1.32 -8.63 6.32
CA PRO A 12 0.07 -7.92 6.58
C PRO A 12 -0.69 -7.52 5.32
N PHE A 13 0.02 -7.08 4.28
CA PHE A 13 -0.62 -6.69 3.02
C PHE A 13 -1.23 -7.90 2.32
N LEU A 14 -0.57 -9.06 2.34
CA LEU A 14 -1.14 -10.30 1.81
C LEU A 14 -2.44 -10.67 2.52
N ARG A 15 -2.49 -10.47 3.86
CA ARG A 15 -3.73 -10.63 4.63
C ARG A 15 -4.80 -9.62 4.22
N PHE A 16 -4.45 -8.34 4.04
CA PHE A 16 -5.39 -7.30 3.59
C PHE A 16 -5.94 -7.60 2.19
N SER A 17 -5.12 -8.10 1.27
CA SER A 17 -5.59 -8.52 -0.05
C SER A 17 -6.63 -9.64 0.06
N TYR A 18 -6.43 -10.60 0.96
CA TYR A 18 -7.40 -11.67 1.16
C TYR A 18 -8.72 -11.14 1.74
N THR A 19 -8.66 -10.27 2.74
CA THR A 19 -9.87 -9.71 3.38
C THR A 19 -10.62 -8.75 2.46
N ASP A 20 -9.91 -7.95 1.66
CA ASP A 20 -10.50 -7.08 0.65
C ASP A 20 -11.16 -7.88 -0.50
N LEU A 21 -10.54 -8.96 -0.97
CA LEU A 21 -11.16 -9.83 -1.98
C LEU A 21 -12.42 -10.54 -1.46
N ARG A 22 -12.40 -11.02 -0.21
CA ARG A 22 -13.48 -11.83 0.35
C ARG A 22 -14.65 -10.98 0.87
N TRP A 23 -14.34 -9.86 1.52
CA TRP A 23 -15.31 -9.05 2.27
C TRP A 23 -15.37 -7.58 1.83
N GLN A 24 -14.55 -7.16 0.86
CA GLN A 24 -14.46 -5.77 0.37
C GLN A 24 -14.23 -4.77 1.49
N LYS A 25 -13.51 -5.20 2.53
CA LYS A 25 -13.28 -4.43 3.74
C LYS A 25 -12.02 -4.89 4.44
N VAL A 26 -11.17 -3.92 4.78
CA VAL A 26 -10.05 -4.10 5.70
C VAL A 26 -10.40 -3.45 7.03
N TYR A 27 -10.30 -4.21 8.13
CA TYR A 27 -10.67 -3.71 9.46
C TYR A 27 -9.55 -2.86 10.06
N ASN A 28 -9.91 -1.82 10.79
CA ASN A 28 -8.96 -0.99 11.52
C ASN A 28 -8.11 -1.81 12.49
N SER A 29 -8.67 -2.87 13.10
CA SER A 29 -7.94 -3.77 13.99
C SER A 29 -6.79 -4.47 13.25
N GLU A 30 -7.00 -4.93 12.01
CA GLU A 30 -5.95 -5.58 11.23
C GLU A 30 -4.82 -4.59 10.89
N ILE A 31 -5.17 -3.33 10.55
CA ILE A 31 -4.20 -2.26 10.30
C ILE A 31 -3.40 -1.93 11.56
N SER A 32 -4.06 -1.81 12.73
CA SER A 32 -3.38 -1.53 14.00
C SER A 32 -2.44 -2.67 14.42
N ILE A 33 -2.86 -3.92 14.23
CA ILE A 33 -1.99 -5.09 14.52
C ILE A 33 -0.79 -5.09 13.59
N ALA A 34 -0.98 -4.83 12.29
CA ALA A 34 0.12 -4.71 11.34
C ALA A 34 1.11 -3.61 11.74
N TRP A 35 0.60 -2.45 12.13
CA TRP A 35 1.42 -1.33 12.58
C TRP A 35 2.29 -1.69 13.78
N LEU A 36 1.73 -2.37 14.78
CA LEU A 36 2.46 -2.88 15.95
C LEU A 36 3.52 -3.93 15.58
N MET A 37 3.19 -4.86 14.68
CA MET A 37 4.15 -5.85 14.19
C MET A 37 5.34 -5.18 13.50
N ILE A 38 5.10 -4.19 12.63
CA ILE A 38 6.15 -3.44 11.94
C ILE A 38 6.97 -2.58 12.92
N LEU A 39 6.33 -1.99 13.93
CA LEU A 39 7.07 -1.29 14.98
C LEU A 39 8.02 -2.27 15.69
N GLY A 40 7.55 -3.46 16.05
CA GLY A 40 8.36 -4.51 16.66
C GLY A 40 9.56 -4.89 15.81
N THR A 41 9.38 -5.09 14.49
CA THR A 41 10.50 -5.39 13.59
C THR A 41 11.47 -4.21 13.48
N LYS A 42 10.98 -2.97 13.37
CA LYS A 42 11.83 -1.79 13.28
C LYS A 42 12.66 -1.54 14.53
N ILE A 43 12.13 -1.81 15.73
CA ILE A 43 12.89 -1.70 16.99
C ILE A 43 14.11 -2.64 17.00
N VAL A 44 13.99 -3.82 16.39
CA VAL A 44 15.08 -4.82 16.35
C VAL A 44 16.16 -4.46 15.33
N VAL A 45 15.81 -3.74 14.26
CA VAL A 45 16.65 -3.64 13.04
C VAL A 45 17.16 -2.23 12.79
N CYS A 46 16.38 -1.22 13.15
CA CYS A 46 16.64 0.17 12.80
C CYS A 46 17.06 0.96 14.04
N ASN A 47 17.91 1.97 13.83
CA ASN A 47 18.24 2.92 14.88
C ASN A 47 17.05 3.86 15.16
N LEU A 48 16.96 4.39 16.38
CA LEU A 48 15.87 5.29 16.81
C LEU A 48 15.57 6.42 15.80
N GLN A 49 16.60 7.05 15.25
CA GLN A 49 16.47 8.13 14.27
C GLN A 49 15.74 7.67 12.98
N GLN A 50 16.01 6.46 12.50
CA GLN A 50 15.34 5.89 11.32
C GLN A 50 13.87 5.56 11.62
N ILE A 51 13.59 5.07 12.82
CA ILE A 51 12.22 4.78 13.28
C ILE A 51 11.41 6.07 13.33
N VAL A 52 11.93 7.10 14.00
CA VAL A 52 11.23 8.40 14.16
C VAL A 52 11.02 9.08 12.80
N SER A 53 12.04 9.09 11.94
CA SER A 53 11.90 9.70 10.60
C SER A 53 10.87 8.99 9.74
N SER A 54 10.88 7.66 9.69
CA SER A 54 9.87 6.89 8.95
C SER A 54 8.45 7.12 9.50
N PHE A 55 8.31 7.27 10.82
CA PHE A 55 7.02 7.54 11.46
C PHE A 55 6.48 8.92 11.06
N LEU A 56 7.33 9.94 11.14
CA LEU A 56 6.99 11.30 10.75
C LEU A 56 6.61 11.38 9.27
N ILE A 57 7.39 10.74 8.38
CA ILE A 57 7.08 10.70 6.95
C ILE A 57 5.72 10.02 6.71
N SER A 58 5.45 8.89 7.36
CA SER A 58 4.16 8.20 7.25
C SER A 58 2.99 9.10 7.66
N ILE A 59 3.11 9.82 8.79
CA ILE A 59 2.07 10.75 9.25
C ILE A 59 1.93 11.94 8.30
N CYS A 60 3.02 12.54 7.85
CA CYS A 60 2.98 13.65 6.89
C CYS A 60 2.23 13.25 5.62
N VAL A 61 2.56 12.09 5.04
CA VAL A 61 1.88 11.61 3.84
C VAL A 61 0.42 11.26 4.12
N PHE A 62 0.11 10.67 5.27
CA PHE A 62 -1.28 10.43 5.69
C PHE A 62 -2.11 11.71 5.71
N ILE A 63 -1.59 12.77 6.33
CA ILE A 63 -2.26 14.08 6.41
C ILE A 63 -2.43 14.67 5.01
N ILE A 64 -1.37 14.69 4.20
CA ILE A 64 -1.41 15.22 2.82
C ILE A 64 -2.46 14.47 1.99
N LEU A 65 -2.51 13.15 2.08
CA LEU A 65 -3.49 12.34 1.34
C LEU A 65 -4.93 12.62 1.80
N ILE A 66 -5.18 12.76 3.11
CA ILE A 66 -6.50 13.14 3.62
C ILE A 66 -6.92 14.48 3.01
N PHE A 67 -6.08 15.51 3.08
CA PHE A 67 -6.42 16.81 2.52
C PHE A 67 -6.66 16.74 1.01
N THR A 68 -5.81 16.01 0.28
CA THR A 68 -5.93 15.85 -1.16
C THR A 68 -7.25 15.18 -1.54
N VAL A 69 -7.62 14.11 -0.83
CA VAL A 69 -8.88 13.39 -1.05
C VAL A 69 -10.07 14.30 -0.71
N LEU A 70 -10.07 14.96 0.45
CA LEU A 70 -11.17 15.86 0.83
C LEU A 70 -11.39 17.00 -0.17
N ILE A 71 -10.31 17.60 -0.66
CA ILE A 71 -10.38 18.64 -1.70
C ILE A 71 -10.95 18.05 -2.99
N ALA A 72 -10.46 16.88 -3.42
CA ALA A 72 -10.93 16.23 -4.64
C ALA A 72 -12.42 15.83 -4.54
N GLU A 73 -12.86 15.30 -3.41
CA GLU A 73 -14.26 14.95 -3.16
C GLU A 73 -15.15 16.19 -3.12
N SER A 74 -14.67 17.29 -2.53
CA SER A 74 -15.39 18.58 -2.54
C SER A 74 -15.54 19.16 -3.94
N ILE A 75 -14.56 19.00 -4.82
CA ILE A 75 -14.62 19.50 -6.21
C ILE A 75 -15.50 18.61 -7.08
N LEU A 76 -15.40 17.29 -6.94
CA LEU A 76 -16.06 16.32 -7.81
C LEU A 76 -17.47 15.93 -7.35
N GLY A 77 -17.83 16.27 -6.10
CA GLY A 77 -19.13 15.93 -5.50
C GLY A 77 -19.36 14.42 -5.40
N LYS A 78 -18.29 13.64 -5.36
CA LYS A 78 -18.30 12.17 -5.39
C LYS A 78 -17.31 11.64 -4.38
N TYR A 79 -17.67 10.55 -3.73
CA TYR A 79 -16.75 9.77 -2.91
C TYR A 79 -15.71 9.10 -3.81
N LEU A 80 -14.43 9.36 -3.55
CA LEU A 80 -13.31 8.92 -4.39
C LEU A 80 -12.50 7.83 -3.71
N PHE A 81 -12.24 7.98 -2.42
CA PHE A 81 -11.19 7.21 -1.78
C PHE A 81 -11.54 6.82 -0.34
N GLY A 82 -11.31 5.54 -0.03
CA GLY A 82 -11.59 4.98 1.29
C GLY A 82 -10.64 5.52 2.36
N ALA A 83 -11.18 5.90 3.53
CA ALA A 83 -10.34 6.15 4.71
C ALA A 83 -9.46 4.93 5.08
N GLY A 84 -9.91 3.71 4.74
CA GLY A 84 -9.10 2.49 4.86
C GLY A 84 -7.90 2.47 3.90
N ASP A 85 -8.10 2.87 2.65
CA ASP A 85 -7.05 2.89 1.62
C ASP A 85 -5.95 3.91 1.96
N ILE A 86 -6.33 5.09 2.47
CA ILE A 86 -5.36 6.10 2.94
C ILE A 86 -4.50 5.53 4.08
N LYS A 87 -5.13 4.83 5.03
CA LYS A 87 -4.40 4.18 6.14
C LYS A 87 -3.47 3.08 5.64
N MET A 88 -3.86 2.31 4.63
CA MET A 88 -3.00 1.30 4.02
C MET A 88 -1.77 1.92 3.34
N ILE A 89 -1.93 3.03 2.63
CA ILE A 89 -0.80 3.76 2.04
C ILE A 89 0.13 4.32 3.14
N ALA A 90 -0.43 4.88 4.22
CA ALA A 90 0.37 5.35 5.34
C ALA A 90 1.14 4.20 6.02
N LEU A 91 0.50 3.04 6.19
CA LEU A 91 1.12 1.83 6.72
C LEU A 91 2.21 1.30 5.78
N LEU A 92 2.04 1.43 4.48
CA LEU A 92 3.03 1.03 3.48
C LEU A 92 4.31 1.86 3.60
N ILE A 93 4.17 3.18 3.77
CA ILE A 93 5.29 4.10 4.01
C ILE A 93 5.95 3.83 5.36
N TRP A 94 5.16 3.41 6.35
CA TRP A 94 5.70 2.94 7.61
C TRP A 94 6.47 1.63 7.46
N SER A 95 6.09 0.76 6.51
CA SER A 95 6.67 -0.57 6.35
C SER A 95 7.96 -0.58 5.55
N PHE A 96 8.03 0.20 4.47
CA PHE A 96 9.09 0.11 3.46
C PHE A 96 9.74 1.47 3.17
N GLU A 97 10.87 1.44 2.47
CA GLU A 97 11.53 2.63 1.94
C GLU A 97 10.66 3.32 0.88
N LEU A 98 10.77 4.66 0.78
CA LEU A 98 9.95 5.47 -0.13
C LEU A 98 10.06 5.04 -1.60
N THR A 99 11.24 4.61 -2.04
CA THR A 99 11.47 4.09 -3.40
C THR A 99 10.59 2.88 -3.67
N THR A 100 10.61 1.88 -2.79
CA THR A 100 9.78 0.67 -2.86
C THR A 100 8.29 1.03 -2.80
N VAL A 101 7.91 1.99 -1.95
CA VAL A 101 6.53 2.50 -1.87
C VAL A 101 6.09 3.07 -3.22
N PHE A 102 6.85 3.99 -3.82
CA PHE A 102 6.46 4.61 -5.09
C PHE A 102 6.35 3.59 -6.22
N TYR A 103 7.30 2.65 -6.32
CA TYR A 103 7.21 1.58 -7.30
C TYR A 103 5.99 0.69 -7.07
N SER A 104 5.71 0.31 -5.83
CA SER A 104 4.56 -0.54 -5.51
C SER A 104 3.23 0.13 -5.84
N ILE A 105 3.07 1.42 -5.54
CA ILE A 105 1.87 2.19 -5.90
C ILE A 105 1.75 2.31 -7.42
N PHE A 106 2.83 2.66 -8.10
CA PHE A 106 2.83 2.80 -9.57
C PHE A 106 2.44 1.49 -10.26
N ILE A 107 3.09 0.37 -9.90
CA ILE A 107 2.79 -0.95 -10.46
C ILE A 107 1.37 -1.39 -10.08
N GLY A 108 0.93 -1.13 -8.85
CA GLY A 108 -0.44 -1.38 -8.40
C GLY A 108 -1.47 -0.61 -9.23
N CYS A 109 -1.25 0.68 -9.47
CA CYS A 109 -2.11 1.49 -10.32
C CYS A 109 -2.13 0.99 -11.78
N CYS A 110 -0.97 0.69 -12.36
CA CYS A 110 -0.88 0.16 -13.73
C CYS A 110 -1.62 -1.18 -13.87
N SER A 111 -1.49 -2.08 -12.90
CA SER A 111 -2.19 -3.37 -12.90
C SER A 111 -3.70 -3.21 -12.70
N ALA A 112 -4.14 -2.30 -11.84
CA ALA A 112 -5.55 -1.97 -11.65
C ALA A 112 -6.18 -1.39 -12.94
N ILE A 113 -5.48 -0.48 -13.63
CA ILE A 113 -5.91 0.08 -14.92
C ILE A 113 -5.97 -1.02 -15.98
N GLY A 114 -4.94 -1.86 -16.08
CA GLY A 114 -4.91 -2.99 -17.00
C GLY A 114 -6.07 -3.96 -16.78
N PHE A 115 -6.37 -4.28 -15.51
CA PHE A 115 -7.52 -5.10 -15.15
C PHE A 115 -8.85 -4.44 -15.54
N LEU A 116 -9.00 -3.14 -15.29
CA LEU A 116 -10.20 -2.38 -15.69
C LEU A 116 -10.41 -2.45 -17.20
N LEU A 117 -9.34 -2.22 -17.99
CA LEU A 117 -9.40 -2.26 -19.45
C LEU A 117 -9.76 -3.65 -19.97
N LEU A 118 -9.10 -4.70 -19.45
CA LEU A 118 -9.42 -6.09 -19.82
C LEU A 118 -10.87 -6.44 -19.52
N LYS A 119 -11.34 -6.08 -18.32
CA LYS A 119 -12.72 -6.37 -17.91
C LYS A 119 -13.74 -5.61 -18.76
N LYS A 120 -13.43 -4.37 -19.17
CA LYS A 120 -14.25 -3.58 -20.10
C LYS A 120 -14.29 -4.20 -21.51
N CYS A 121 -13.21 -4.82 -21.97
CA CYS A 121 -13.18 -5.51 -23.26
C CYS A 121 -13.94 -6.86 -23.23
N CYS A 122 -13.90 -7.58 -22.10
CA CYS A 122 -14.48 -8.92 -22.01
C CYS A 122 -15.92 -8.97 -21.48
N SER A 123 -16.44 -7.90 -20.87
CA SER A 123 -17.79 -7.92 -20.29
C SER A 123 -18.42 -6.52 -20.22
N ASP A 124 -19.68 -6.42 -20.65
CA ASP A 124 -20.54 -5.23 -20.59
C ASP A 124 -21.08 -4.93 -19.18
N LEU A 125 -20.25 -5.15 -18.15
CA LEU A 125 -20.71 -5.14 -16.76
C LEU A 125 -20.82 -3.72 -16.18
N LYS A 126 -22.02 -3.41 -15.70
CA LYS A 126 -22.35 -2.31 -14.78
C LYS A 126 -21.34 -2.25 -13.62
N ARG A 127 -21.00 -1.02 -13.20
CA ARG A 127 -20.15 -0.64 -12.02
C ARG A 127 -19.16 -1.74 -11.59
N ILE A 128 -17.97 -1.73 -12.17
CA ILE A 128 -16.85 -2.56 -11.73
C ILE A 128 -16.29 -1.96 -10.43
N ILE A 129 -16.43 -2.68 -9.32
CA ILE A 129 -15.70 -2.40 -8.08
C ILE A 129 -14.32 -3.04 -8.20
N ILE A 130 -13.26 -2.25 -8.03
CA ILE A 130 -11.88 -2.70 -8.09
C ILE A 130 -11.33 -2.67 -6.65
N PRO A 131 -11.07 -3.83 -6.02
CA PRO A 131 -10.49 -3.86 -4.68
C PRO A 131 -9.04 -3.34 -4.75
N PHE A 132 -8.66 -2.44 -3.84
CA PHE A 132 -7.36 -1.75 -3.90
C PHE A 132 -6.21 -2.62 -3.34
N ALA A 133 -6.44 -3.33 -2.23
CA ALA A 133 -5.39 -4.07 -1.54
C ALA A 133 -4.73 -5.19 -2.40
N PRO A 134 -5.44 -5.90 -3.29
CA PRO A 134 -4.85 -6.91 -4.18
C PRO A 134 -3.88 -6.35 -5.22
N PHE A 135 -4.20 -5.18 -5.80
CA PHE A 135 -3.28 -4.55 -6.75
C PHE A 135 -2.09 -3.93 -6.01
N LEU A 136 -2.32 -3.36 -4.83
CA LEU A 136 -1.24 -2.85 -3.99
C LEU A 136 -0.27 -3.98 -3.59
N THR A 137 -0.78 -5.11 -3.11
CA THR A 137 0.06 -6.28 -2.77
C THR A 137 0.86 -6.81 -3.94
N ALA A 138 0.25 -6.95 -5.11
CA ALA A 138 0.97 -7.34 -6.32
C ALA A 138 2.10 -6.34 -6.65
N GLY A 139 1.81 -5.04 -6.51
CA GLY A 139 2.80 -3.97 -6.65
C GLY A 139 3.95 -4.09 -5.65
N ILE A 140 3.67 -4.36 -4.37
CA ILE A 140 4.70 -4.56 -3.34
C ILE A 140 5.58 -5.76 -3.67
N LEU A 141 4.96 -6.90 -4.03
CA LEU A 141 5.70 -8.11 -4.37
C LEU A 141 6.66 -7.86 -5.54
N LEU A 142 6.18 -7.21 -6.60
CA LEU A 142 7.01 -6.87 -7.76
C LEU A 142 8.11 -5.85 -7.41
N ALA A 143 7.79 -4.82 -6.62
CA ALA A 143 8.78 -3.83 -6.19
C ALA A 143 9.90 -4.47 -5.35
N LEU A 144 9.56 -5.37 -4.43
CA LEU A 144 10.53 -6.12 -3.63
C LEU A 144 11.36 -7.08 -4.50
N LEU A 145 10.74 -7.78 -5.45
CA LEU A 145 11.46 -8.65 -6.38
C LEU A 145 12.45 -7.83 -7.23
N LEU A 146 12.05 -6.67 -7.73
CA LEU A 146 12.93 -5.77 -8.48
C LEU A 146 14.11 -5.27 -7.62
N GLN A 147 13.83 -4.91 -6.38
CA GLN A 147 14.83 -4.43 -5.42
C GLN A 147 15.87 -5.51 -5.10
N HIS A 148 15.43 -6.76 -4.86
CA HIS A 148 16.32 -7.86 -4.45
C HIS A 148 16.99 -8.60 -5.62
N PHE A 149 16.32 -8.71 -6.78
CA PHE A 149 16.79 -9.58 -7.87
C PHE A 149 17.20 -8.86 -9.16
N PHE A 150 16.69 -7.67 -9.46
CA PHE A 150 16.75 -7.16 -10.85
C PHE A 150 17.44 -5.80 -11.04
N LEU A 151 17.40 -4.86 -10.10
CA LEU A 151 17.70 -3.46 -10.43
C LEU A 151 18.53 -2.63 -9.44
N LEU A 152 18.91 -3.16 -8.28
CA LEU A 152 19.69 -2.41 -7.27
C LEU A 152 21.01 -3.08 -6.85
N SER A 153 21.51 -4.03 -7.64
CA SER A 153 22.91 -4.50 -7.52
C SER A 153 23.92 -3.63 -8.30
N LYS A 154 23.46 -2.54 -8.96
CA LYS A 154 24.27 -1.76 -9.92
C LYS A 154 24.16 -0.23 -9.84
N ILE A 155 23.57 0.34 -8.78
CA ILE A 155 23.65 1.77 -8.46
C ILE A 155 24.19 1.87 -7.04
#